data_AF-A0A6I2M0K7-F1
#
_entry.id   AF-A0A6I2M0K7-F1
#
_cell.length_a   1.000
_cell.length_b   1.000
_cell.length_c   1.000
_cell.angle_alpha   90.00
_cell.angle_beta   90.00
_cell.angle_gamma   90.00
#
_symmetry.space_group_name_H-M   'P 1'
#
loop_
_entity.id
_entity.type
_entity.pdbx_description
1 polymer ?
#
loop_
_entity_poly.entity_id
_entity_poly.type
_entity_poly.pdbx_seq_one_letter_code
_entity_poly.pdbx_strand_id
1 'polypeptide(L)'
;MSRLPRAAVCSLALAAEPRLLAALTLATGLAAFAPMAFGQNATPPEPRPDAAAEQPADAAAPADAAGQSADATPAEAPAGDAPMAEITVPGVEGDTVGATIRDTEGRTVGSVAIRDTASGAMLVHLTVMDMEPGVRAVHIHETGNCEGDFSGAGGHLAGGREHGVLTAGGYHAGDLPNIIVAETGRFESEFFAHGITLADVMDDDGGALVIHSDKDDYQSQPSGDAGDRIACGVFGPPA
;
A
#
# COMPACT_ATOMS: atom_id res chain seq x y z
N MET A 1 -44.80 -12.84 45.85
CA MET A 1 -44.45 -12.11 47.10
C MET A 1 -44.02 -13.13 48.15
N SER A 2 -42.72 -13.36 48.31
CA SER A 2 -42.19 -14.02 49.50
C SER A 2 -40.76 -13.53 49.72
N ARG A 3 -40.52 -13.01 50.92
CA ARG A 3 -39.29 -12.33 51.34
C ARG A 3 -38.43 -13.30 52.16
N LEU A 4 -37.13 -12.97 52.19
CA LEU A 4 -36.08 -13.25 53.21
C LEU A 4 -35.19 -14.50 53.01
N PRO A 5 -33.95 -14.50 53.56
CA PRO A 5 -33.18 -13.40 54.18
C PRO A 5 -31.75 -13.20 53.65
N ARG A 6 -31.23 -12.02 54.00
CA ARG A 6 -29.81 -11.61 53.97
C ARG A 6 -29.03 -12.30 55.10
N ALA A 7 -27.79 -12.72 54.82
CA ALA A 7 -26.68 -12.84 55.77
C ALA A 7 -25.46 -12.23 55.05
N ALA A 8 -24.90 -11.09 55.46
CA ALA A 8 -24.14 -10.81 56.67
C ALA A 8 -22.71 -11.41 56.67
N VAL A 9 -21.78 -10.55 56.25
CA VAL A 9 -20.46 -10.25 56.87
C VAL A 9 -19.41 -11.36 56.92
N CYS A 10 -18.30 -11.15 56.20
CA CYS A 10 -16.98 -11.42 56.73
C CYS A 10 -15.98 -10.39 56.19
N SER A 11 -15.62 -9.44 57.06
CA SER A 11 -14.49 -8.52 56.90
C SER A 11 -13.24 -9.15 57.50
N LEU A 12 -12.16 -9.28 56.72
CA LEU A 12 -10.77 -9.35 57.19
C LEU A 12 -9.93 -8.78 56.02
N ALA A 13 -9.50 -7.53 56.01
CA ALA A 13 -8.44 -6.90 56.82
C ALA A 13 -7.02 -7.44 56.52
N LEU A 14 -6.26 -6.57 55.85
CA LEU A 14 -4.81 -6.33 55.94
C LEU A 14 -3.81 -7.44 55.54
N ALA A 15 -3.01 -7.16 54.51
CA ALA A 15 -1.58 -6.90 54.69
C ALA A 15 -0.99 -6.25 53.43
N ALA A 16 -0.55 -5.00 53.58
CA ALA A 16 0.41 -4.36 52.70
C ALA A 16 1.80 -4.60 53.29
N GLU A 17 2.79 -4.98 52.48
CA GLU A 17 4.19 -4.74 52.81
C GLU A 17 4.99 -4.25 51.59
N PRO A 18 5.96 -3.33 51.79
CA PRO A 18 6.63 -2.61 50.72
C PRO A 18 8.10 -3.05 50.53
N ARG A 19 8.66 -2.62 49.39
CA ARG A 19 10.10 -2.33 49.16
C ARG A 19 11.10 -3.49 49.26
N LEU A 20 11.63 -3.87 48.11
CA LEU A 20 13.06 -4.20 48.01
C LEU A 20 13.70 -3.38 46.89
N LEU A 21 14.42 -2.36 47.34
CA LEU A 21 15.33 -1.53 46.56
C LEU A 21 16.67 -2.27 46.53
N ALA A 22 17.09 -2.75 45.36
CA ALA A 22 18.45 -3.25 45.16
C ALA A 22 19.17 -2.31 44.18
N ALA A 23 19.92 -1.37 44.75
CA ALA A 23 20.96 -0.63 44.06
C ALA A 23 22.20 -1.54 43.94
N LEU A 24 22.71 -1.73 42.72
CA LEU A 24 24.03 -2.34 42.51
C LEU A 24 24.80 -1.57 41.43
N THR A 25 25.63 -0.66 41.94
CA THR A 25 26.97 -0.26 41.48
C THR A 25 27.29 -0.16 39.98
N LEU A 26 27.61 1.08 39.58
CA LEU A 26 28.50 1.45 38.49
C LEU A 26 29.75 0.54 38.42
N ALA A 27 30.01 -0.01 37.24
CA ALA A 27 31.36 -0.32 36.78
C ALA A 27 31.65 0.55 35.56
N THR A 28 32.37 1.64 35.79
CA THR A 28 32.99 2.47 34.75
C THR A 28 34.14 1.68 34.12
N GLY A 29 33.88 1.05 32.97
CA GLY A 29 34.91 0.50 32.09
C GLY A 29 35.40 1.59 31.13
N LEU A 30 36.47 2.29 31.53
CA LEU A 30 37.21 3.20 30.67
C LEU A 30 38.08 2.36 29.72
N ALA A 31 37.57 1.97 28.55
CA ALA A 31 38.37 1.38 27.49
C ALA A 31 38.96 2.49 26.63
N ALA A 32 40.29 2.57 26.66
CA ALA A 32 41.09 3.53 25.91
C ALA A 32 40.95 3.32 24.39
N PHE A 33 40.92 4.47 23.70
CA PHE A 33 40.95 4.64 22.25
C PHE A 33 42.15 3.92 21.59
N ALA A 34 41.88 3.24 20.47
CA ALA A 34 42.83 3.08 19.39
C ALA A 34 42.23 3.68 18.11
N PRO A 35 42.84 4.69 17.48
CA PRO A 35 42.37 5.20 16.19
C PRO A 35 42.76 4.21 15.09
N MET A 36 41.79 3.59 14.43
CA MET A 36 42.02 2.99 13.13
C MET A 36 42.17 4.12 12.11
N ALA A 37 43.36 4.22 11.53
CA ALA A 37 43.63 5.04 10.36
C ALA A 37 42.81 4.51 9.19
N PHE A 38 41.72 5.19 8.84
CA PHE A 38 41.06 5.02 7.55
C PHE A 38 41.97 5.62 6.48
N GLY A 39 42.65 4.76 5.74
CA GLY A 39 43.38 5.13 4.53
C GLY A 39 42.41 5.71 3.52
N GLN A 40 42.49 7.01 3.30
CA GLN A 40 41.91 7.67 2.13
C GLN A 40 42.80 7.32 0.93
N ASN A 41 42.38 6.37 0.10
CA ASN A 41 42.83 6.33 -1.30
C ASN A 41 41.87 5.51 -2.17
N ALA A 42 40.67 6.05 -2.41
CA ALA A 42 39.84 5.64 -3.53
C ALA A 42 39.81 6.81 -4.51
N THR A 43 40.59 6.70 -5.57
CA THR A 43 40.50 7.57 -6.74
C THR A 43 39.11 7.40 -7.36
N PRO A 44 38.38 8.49 -7.67
CA PRO A 44 37.09 8.40 -8.34
C PRO A 44 37.25 7.82 -9.75
N PRO A 45 36.29 7.01 -10.26
CA PRO A 45 36.30 6.56 -11.65
C PRO A 45 36.07 7.75 -12.59
N GLU A 46 36.89 7.82 -13.66
CA GLU A 46 36.79 8.85 -14.69
C GLU A 46 35.43 8.83 -15.41
N PRO A 47 34.91 10.01 -15.83
CA PRO A 47 33.70 10.08 -16.62
C PRO A 47 33.92 9.49 -18.02
N ARG A 48 32.99 8.64 -18.46
CA ARG A 48 32.93 8.19 -19.87
C ARG A 48 32.61 9.38 -20.78
N PRO A 49 33.41 9.64 -21.83
CA PRO A 49 33.08 10.65 -22.82
C PRO A 49 31.97 10.16 -23.76
N ASP A 50 30.97 11.02 -23.90
CA ASP A 50 30.15 11.34 -25.08
C ASP A 50 29.65 10.20 -25.99
N ALA A 51 28.32 10.01 -25.95
CA ALA A 51 27.55 9.65 -27.14
C ALA A 51 26.58 10.80 -27.44
N ALA A 52 27.12 11.87 -28.01
CA ALA A 52 26.33 12.90 -28.65
C ALA A 52 25.77 12.36 -29.98
N ALA A 53 24.45 12.51 -30.12
CA ALA A 53 23.71 12.86 -31.32
C ALA A 53 24.28 12.49 -32.70
N GLU A 54 23.55 11.63 -33.43
CA GLU A 54 23.34 11.80 -34.86
C GLU A 54 21.87 11.49 -35.22
N GLN A 55 21.10 12.54 -35.48
CA GLN A 55 20.08 12.51 -36.53
C GLN A 55 20.76 13.03 -37.81
N PRO A 56 20.32 12.53 -38.98
CA PRO A 56 19.85 13.51 -39.96
C PRO A 56 18.53 13.13 -40.64
N ALA A 57 17.80 14.19 -40.99
CA ALA A 57 16.63 14.23 -41.85
C ALA A 57 16.98 13.91 -43.32
N ASP A 58 16.00 13.41 -44.09
CA ASP A 58 15.24 14.21 -45.09
C ASP A 58 14.72 13.33 -46.26
N ALA A 59 13.71 13.85 -46.96
CA ALA A 59 13.22 13.52 -48.31
C ALA A 59 11.97 12.64 -48.49
N ALA A 60 10.82 13.33 -48.50
CA ALA A 60 9.84 13.46 -49.60
C ALA A 60 9.36 12.24 -50.43
N ALA A 61 8.02 12.18 -50.57
CA ALA A 61 7.18 11.28 -51.37
C ALA A 61 7.32 11.44 -52.92
N PRO A 62 6.67 10.59 -53.75
CA PRO A 62 5.27 10.86 -54.16
C PRO A 62 4.33 9.64 -54.36
N ALA A 63 3.07 9.99 -54.69
CA ALA A 63 1.85 9.23 -55.03
C ALA A 63 2.03 7.94 -55.87
N ASP A 64 1.10 6.96 -55.93
CA ASP A 64 -0.30 7.09 -56.34
C ASP A 64 -1.10 5.76 -56.19
N ALA A 65 -2.43 5.90 -56.25
CA ALA A 65 -3.46 4.95 -56.71
C ALA A 65 -4.09 3.85 -55.79
N ALA A 66 -5.39 4.09 -55.58
CA ALA A 66 -6.53 3.20 -55.79
C ALA A 66 -6.92 2.14 -54.73
N GLY A 67 -7.90 2.52 -53.90
CA GLY A 67 -9.26 1.95 -53.97
C GLY A 67 -9.52 0.57 -53.37
N GLN A 68 -10.26 0.54 -52.26
CA GLN A 68 -11.47 -0.28 -52.11
C GLN A 68 -12.22 0.11 -50.83
N SER A 69 -13.47 0.55 -51.00
CA SER A 69 -14.44 0.70 -49.92
C SER A 69 -14.87 -0.69 -49.43
N ALA A 70 -14.78 -0.93 -48.12
CA ALA A 70 -15.58 -1.92 -47.45
C ALA A 70 -16.37 -1.21 -46.36
N ASP A 71 -17.66 -1.07 -46.66
CA ASP A 71 -18.74 -0.78 -45.74
C ASP A 71 -18.74 -1.86 -44.63
N ALA A 72 -18.53 -1.45 -43.39
CA ALA A 72 -18.64 -2.31 -42.22
C ALA A 72 -19.36 -1.53 -41.12
N THR A 73 -20.65 -1.80 -41.02
CA THR A 73 -21.54 -1.49 -39.89
C THR A 73 -20.85 -1.73 -38.53
N PRO A 74 -20.97 -0.82 -37.55
CA PRO A 74 -20.53 -1.09 -36.19
C PRO A 74 -21.43 -2.14 -35.56
N ALA A 75 -20.86 -3.29 -35.21
CA ALA A 75 -21.50 -4.25 -34.33
C ALA A 75 -21.35 -3.74 -32.89
N GLU A 76 -22.48 -3.41 -32.30
CA GLU A 76 -22.67 -3.10 -30.89
C GLU A 76 -22.17 -4.29 -30.05
N ALA A 77 -21.08 -4.08 -29.29
CA ALA A 77 -20.59 -5.08 -28.35
C ALA A 77 -21.48 -5.04 -27.09
N PRO A 78 -22.02 -6.18 -26.61
CA PRO A 78 -22.83 -6.17 -25.41
C PRO A 78 -21.94 -5.87 -24.20
N ALA A 79 -22.35 -4.88 -23.41
CA ALA A 79 -21.91 -4.70 -22.03
C ALA A 79 -22.37 -5.93 -21.23
N GLY A 80 -21.49 -6.92 -21.15
CA GLY A 80 -21.65 -8.09 -20.30
C GLY A 80 -20.84 -7.88 -19.04
N ASP A 81 -21.54 -7.56 -17.96
CA ASP A 81 -21.06 -7.69 -16.58
C ASP A 81 -20.78 -9.18 -16.34
N ALA A 82 -19.59 -9.64 -16.72
CA ALA A 82 -19.10 -10.96 -16.38
C ALA A 82 -18.60 -10.89 -14.94
N PRO A 83 -19.06 -11.77 -14.03
CA PRO A 83 -18.51 -11.81 -12.69
C PRO A 83 -17.03 -12.16 -12.80
N MET A 84 -16.18 -11.33 -12.19
CA MET A 84 -14.79 -11.68 -11.99
C MET A 84 -14.75 -13.04 -11.31
N ALA A 85 -13.97 -13.96 -11.89
CA ALA A 85 -13.82 -15.28 -11.31
C ALA A 85 -13.08 -15.13 -9.97
N GLU A 86 -13.67 -15.68 -8.91
CA GLU A 86 -13.09 -15.79 -7.58
C GLU A 86 -11.65 -16.33 -7.71
N ILE A 87 -10.66 -15.48 -7.41
CA ILE A 87 -9.25 -15.87 -7.45
C ILE A 87 -8.95 -16.69 -6.18
N THR A 88 -9.31 -17.98 -6.20
CA THR A 88 -8.81 -18.92 -5.20
C THR A 88 -7.39 -19.33 -5.57
N VAL A 89 -6.38 -18.74 -4.92
CA VAL A 89 -4.99 -19.20 -5.01
C VAL A 89 -4.89 -20.56 -4.29
N PRO A 90 -4.66 -21.68 -4.99
CA PRO A 90 -4.69 -23.01 -4.36
C PRO A 90 -3.51 -23.22 -3.42
N GLY A 91 -3.76 -23.71 -2.20
CA GLY A 91 -2.73 -24.24 -1.31
C GLY A 91 -2.16 -23.25 -0.29
N VAL A 92 -2.76 -22.09 -0.11
CA VAL A 92 -2.40 -21.15 0.94
C VAL A 92 -3.51 -21.17 2.00
N GLU A 93 -3.15 -21.31 3.28
CA GLU A 93 -4.05 -21.26 4.46
C GLU A 93 -4.09 -19.83 5.04
N GLY A 94 -5.23 -19.39 5.58
CA GLY A 94 -5.44 -18.02 6.10
C GLY A 94 -6.66 -17.31 5.52
N ASP A 95 -7.28 -16.43 6.31
CA ASP A 95 -8.42 -15.62 5.89
C ASP A 95 -7.98 -14.57 4.84
N THR A 96 -8.89 -14.23 3.94
CA THR A 96 -8.64 -13.28 2.84
C THR A 96 -9.78 -12.27 2.78
N VAL A 97 -9.43 -11.01 2.53
CA VAL A 97 -10.34 -9.93 2.16
C VAL A 97 -9.87 -9.34 0.83
N GLY A 98 -10.76 -8.71 0.08
CA GLY A 98 -10.39 -8.14 -1.21
C GLY A 98 -11.24 -6.96 -1.63
N ALA A 99 -10.86 -6.34 -2.73
CA ALA A 99 -11.59 -5.24 -3.34
C ALA A 99 -11.42 -5.26 -4.86
N THR A 100 -12.49 -4.92 -5.59
CA THR A 100 -12.41 -4.46 -6.97
C THR A 100 -12.03 -2.98 -6.97
N ILE A 101 -11.01 -2.60 -7.75
CA ILE A 101 -10.51 -1.24 -7.83
C ILE A 101 -11.16 -0.55 -9.04
N ARG A 102 -11.76 0.62 -8.81
CA ARG A 102 -12.41 1.43 -9.84
C ARG A 102 -11.78 2.81 -9.96
N ASP A 103 -11.67 3.32 -11.18
CA ASP A 103 -11.20 4.68 -11.46
C ASP A 103 -12.31 5.73 -11.25
N THR A 104 -11.98 7.00 -11.44
CA THR A 104 -12.91 8.14 -11.30
C THR A 104 -14.08 8.10 -12.29
N GLU A 105 -13.99 7.31 -13.36
CA GLU A 105 -15.06 7.06 -14.33
C GLU A 105 -15.92 5.84 -13.94
N GLY A 106 -15.59 5.16 -12.84
CA GLY A 106 -16.27 3.96 -12.34
C GLY A 106 -15.86 2.67 -13.06
N ARG A 107 -14.88 2.72 -13.96
CA ARG A 107 -14.38 1.55 -14.69
C ARG A 107 -13.52 0.71 -13.78
N THR A 108 -13.62 -0.62 -13.89
CA THR A 108 -12.74 -1.54 -13.18
C THR A 108 -11.34 -1.45 -13.76
N VAL A 109 -10.36 -1.11 -12.93
CA VAL A 109 -8.95 -0.95 -13.29
C VAL A 109 -8.03 -1.86 -12.48
N GLY A 110 -8.58 -2.80 -11.72
CA GLY A 110 -7.78 -3.76 -10.97
C GLY A 110 -8.52 -4.44 -9.84
N SER A 111 -7.74 -5.14 -9.03
CA SER A 111 -8.18 -5.81 -7.81
C SER A 111 -7.04 -5.92 -6.81
N VAL A 112 -7.40 -5.98 -5.53
CA VAL A 112 -6.47 -6.29 -4.45
C VAL A 112 -7.03 -7.39 -3.56
N ALA A 113 -6.16 -8.28 -3.08
CA ALA A 113 -6.44 -9.22 -2.01
C ALA A 113 -5.44 -9.04 -0.88
N ILE A 114 -5.92 -9.02 0.37
CA ILE A 114 -5.09 -9.03 1.58
C ILE A 114 -5.35 -10.34 2.30
N ARG A 115 -4.28 -11.04 2.60
CA ARG A 115 -4.31 -12.35 3.22
C ARG A 115 -3.53 -12.37 4.52
N ASP A 116 -4.13 -12.94 5.56
CA ASP A 116 -3.40 -13.24 6.79
C ASP A 116 -2.44 -14.43 6.58
N THR A 117 -1.26 -14.35 7.18
CA THR A 117 -0.24 -15.39 7.07
C THR A 117 0.26 -15.82 8.44
N ALA A 118 0.72 -17.07 8.55
CA ALA A 118 1.28 -17.60 9.79
C ALA A 118 2.49 -16.82 10.34
N SER A 119 3.12 -15.95 9.54
CA SER A 119 4.24 -15.09 9.98
C SER A 119 3.79 -13.84 10.74
N GLY A 120 2.50 -13.48 10.64
CA GLY A 120 1.95 -12.21 11.13
C GLY A 120 2.15 -11.03 10.18
N ALA A 121 2.84 -11.20 9.04
CA ALA A 121 2.80 -10.25 7.93
C ALA A 121 1.54 -10.50 7.09
N MET A 122 0.91 -9.45 6.60
CA MET A 122 -0.17 -9.58 5.62
C MET A 122 0.44 -9.70 4.22
N LEU A 123 -0.03 -10.66 3.43
CA LEU A 123 0.33 -10.78 2.02
C LEU A 123 -0.70 -9.99 1.20
N VAL A 124 -0.25 -8.95 0.52
CA VAL A 124 -1.09 -8.15 -0.37
C VAL A 124 -0.76 -8.51 -1.81
N HIS A 125 -1.76 -8.93 -2.58
CA HIS A 125 -1.66 -9.18 -4.01
C HIS A 125 -2.44 -8.10 -4.74
N LEU A 126 -1.76 -7.30 -5.55
CA LEU A 126 -2.34 -6.18 -6.29
C LEU A 126 -2.17 -6.40 -7.79
N THR A 127 -3.28 -6.28 -8.51
CA THR A 127 -3.32 -6.28 -9.97
C THR A 127 -3.95 -4.97 -10.45
N VAL A 128 -3.34 -4.36 -11.45
CA VAL A 128 -3.84 -3.15 -12.11
C VAL A 128 -3.85 -3.36 -13.62
N MET A 129 -4.86 -2.83 -14.27
CA MET A 129 -5.10 -2.86 -15.71
C MET A 129 -5.72 -1.55 -16.19
N ASP A 130 -5.51 -1.22 -17.46
CA ASP A 130 -6.08 -0.05 -18.13
C ASP A 130 -5.79 1.28 -17.41
N MET A 131 -4.64 1.36 -16.72
CA MET A 131 -4.13 2.55 -16.05
C MET A 131 -3.00 3.18 -16.85
N GLU A 132 -2.86 4.51 -16.79
CA GLU A 132 -1.79 5.21 -17.52
C GLU A 132 -0.39 4.80 -16.99
N PRO A 133 0.60 4.54 -17.88
CA PRO A 133 1.94 4.15 -17.48
C PRO A 133 2.60 5.18 -16.55
N GLY A 134 3.45 4.69 -15.64
CA GLY A 134 4.15 5.54 -14.68
C GLY A 134 4.25 4.96 -13.28
N VAL A 135 4.93 5.69 -12.40
CA VAL A 135 5.04 5.35 -10.98
C VAL A 135 3.83 5.91 -10.25
N ARG A 136 3.16 5.08 -9.45
CA ARG A 136 1.95 5.47 -8.70
C ARG A 136 2.09 5.07 -7.23
N ALA A 137 1.71 5.96 -6.33
CA ALA A 137 1.56 5.64 -4.92
C ALA A 137 0.34 4.74 -4.69
N VAL A 138 0.44 3.87 -3.69
CA VAL A 138 -0.66 3.00 -3.26
C VAL A 138 -0.73 3.04 -1.75
N HIS A 139 -1.91 3.30 -1.21
CA HIS A 139 -2.13 3.36 0.23
C HIS A 139 -3.40 2.61 0.63
N ILE A 140 -3.38 2.02 1.82
CA ILE A 140 -4.60 1.59 2.51
C ILE A 140 -5.10 2.76 3.34
N HIS A 141 -6.36 3.12 3.12
CA HIS A 141 -7.09 4.20 3.75
C HIS A 141 -8.03 3.68 4.84
N GLU A 142 -8.29 4.56 5.81
CA GLU A 142 -8.98 4.25 7.07
C GLU A 142 -10.49 4.07 6.96
N THR A 143 -11.11 4.41 5.83
CA THR A 143 -12.56 4.29 5.66
C THR A 143 -12.92 3.61 4.35
N GLY A 144 -13.84 2.65 4.41
CA GLY A 144 -14.39 1.89 3.29
C GLY A 144 -15.38 2.70 2.44
N ASN A 145 -14.92 3.81 1.87
CA ASN A 145 -15.76 4.74 1.12
C ASN A 145 -15.02 5.37 -0.07
N CYS A 146 -15.41 5.02 -1.29
CA CYS A 146 -14.82 5.55 -2.52
C CYS A 146 -15.62 6.72 -3.13
N GLU A 147 -16.42 7.44 -2.35
CA GLU A 147 -17.18 8.61 -2.85
C GLU A 147 -16.35 9.91 -2.87
N GLY A 148 -16.83 10.90 -3.62
CA GLY A 148 -16.30 12.27 -3.62
C GLY A 148 -14.85 12.37 -4.07
N ASP A 149 -14.55 11.92 -5.29
CA ASP A 149 -13.17 11.82 -5.81
C ASP A 149 -12.27 11.01 -4.86
N PHE A 150 -12.85 9.95 -4.30
CA PHE A 150 -12.26 9.06 -3.30
C PHE A 150 -11.86 9.73 -1.99
N SER A 151 -12.22 11.00 -1.75
CA SER A 151 -11.98 11.69 -0.47
C SER A 151 -12.75 11.07 0.69
N GLY A 152 -13.85 10.38 0.40
CA GLY A 152 -14.63 9.60 1.37
C GLY A 152 -13.81 8.56 2.14
N ALA A 153 -12.69 8.11 1.57
CA ALA A 153 -11.84 7.08 2.18
C ALA A 153 -11.04 7.61 3.40
N GLY A 154 -11.09 8.91 3.68
CA GLY A 154 -10.38 9.49 4.82
C GLY A 154 -8.87 9.52 4.61
N GLY A 155 -8.10 9.51 5.71
CA GLY A 155 -6.65 9.45 5.72
C GLY A 155 -6.10 8.04 5.43
N HIS A 156 -4.78 7.90 5.47
CA HIS A 156 -4.15 6.58 5.45
C HIS A 156 -4.48 5.85 6.75
N LEU A 157 -4.48 4.52 6.73
CA LEU A 157 -4.51 3.71 7.94
C LEU A 157 -3.20 3.92 8.72
N ALA A 158 -3.19 4.92 9.60
CA ALA A 158 -1.95 5.50 10.13
C ALA A 158 -1.29 4.65 11.23
N GLY A 159 -2.09 3.95 12.04
CA GLY A 159 -1.60 3.32 13.28
C GLY A 159 -1.00 4.32 14.27
N GLY A 160 -1.37 5.60 14.19
CA GLY A 160 -0.86 6.68 15.04
C GLY A 160 0.57 7.13 14.74
N ARG A 161 1.08 6.86 13.54
CA ARG A 161 2.44 7.20 13.10
C ARG A 161 2.40 8.35 12.08
N GLU A 162 3.57 8.88 11.73
CA GLU A 162 3.68 9.81 10.58
C GLU A 162 3.79 9.01 9.28
N HIS A 163 3.52 9.65 8.14
CA HIS A 163 3.69 9.02 6.84
C HIS A 163 5.16 8.79 6.48
N GLY A 164 5.43 7.72 5.73
CA GLY A 164 6.65 7.58 4.94
C GLY A 164 7.76 6.78 5.63
N VAL A 165 8.34 5.82 4.90
CA VAL A 165 9.41 4.94 5.42
C VAL A 165 10.74 5.68 5.63
N LEU A 166 10.90 6.88 5.07
CA LEU A 166 12.08 7.74 5.25
C LEU A 166 11.87 8.80 6.34
N THR A 167 10.75 8.73 7.07
CA THR A 167 10.40 9.61 8.19
C THR A 167 10.68 8.93 9.53
N ALA A 168 11.37 9.61 10.45
CA ALA A 168 11.74 9.03 11.75
C ALA A 168 10.53 8.61 12.61
N GLY A 169 9.41 9.34 12.51
CA GLY A 169 8.14 9.01 13.16
C GLY A 169 7.26 8.02 12.37
N GLY A 170 7.62 7.72 11.12
CA GLY A 170 6.83 6.89 10.20
C GLY A 170 7.33 5.45 10.07
N TYR A 171 6.73 4.64 9.21
CA TYR A 171 5.63 4.88 8.26
C TYR A 171 4.23 4.58 8.86
N HIS A 172 3.16 5.03 8.17
CA HIS A 172 1.78 4.60 8.46
C HIS A 172 1.63 3.12 8.16
N ALA A 173 0.80 2.39 8.90
CA ALA A 173 0.58 0.96 8.65
C ALA A 173 0.05 0.68 7.21
N GLY A 174 -0.75 1.60 6.67
CA GLY A 174 -1.28 1.53 5.31
C GLY A 174 -0.36 2.07 4.20
N ASP A 175 0.86 2.53 4.49
CA ASP A 175 1.80 2.94 3.43
C ASP A 175 2.35 1.69 2.72
N LEU A 176 2.12 1.57 1.41
CA LEU A 176 2.61 0.46 0.58
C LEU A 176 3.68 0.96 -0.40
N PRO A 177 4.52 0.06 -0.96
CA PRO A 177 5.48 0.47 -1.98
C PRO A 177 4.78 1.06 -3.21
N ASN A 178 5.37 2.10 -3.79
CA ASN A 178 5.05 2.58 -5.14
C ASN A 178 5.04 1.42 -6.15
N ILE A 179 4.05 1.45 -7.04
CA ILE A 179 3.94 0.53 -8.17
C ILE A 179 4.46 1.20 -9.44
N ILE A 180 4.88 0.38 -10.41
CA ILE A 180 5.30 0.85 -11.73
C ILE A 180 4.35 0.23 -12.76
N VAL A 181 3.40 1.04 -13.23
CA VAL A 181 2.48 0.64 -14.30
C VAL A 181 3.28 0.67 -15.61
N ALA A 182 3.36 -0.47 -16.27
CA ALA A 182 4.09 -0.61 -17.52
C ALA A 182 3.39 0.13 -18.67
N GLU A 183 4.09 0.31 -19.80
CA GLU A 183 3.55 0.88 -21.05
C GLU A 183 2.29 0.16 -21.57
N THR A 184 2.07 -1.09 -21.15
CA THR A 184 0.87 -1.87 -21.48
C THR A 184 -0.35 -1.51 -20.62
N GLY A 185 -0.21 -0.56 -19.70
CA GLY A 185 -1.21 -0.17 -18.70
C GLY A 185 -1.45 -1.21 -17.61
N ARG A 186 -0.48 -2.11 -17.37
CA ARG A 186 -0.61 -3.23 -16.44
C ARG A 186 0.46 -3.21 -15.34
N PHE A 187 0.08 -3.73 -14.18
CA PHE A 187 0.96 -4.06 -13.07
C PHE A 187 0.41 -5.27 -12.31
N GLU A 188 1.29 -6.14 -11.83
CA GLU A 188 0.93 -7.21 -10.90
C GLU A 188 2.12 -7.50 -9.99
N SER A 189 1.89 -7.52 -8.67
CA SER A 189 2.89 -7.94 -7.70
C SER A 189 2.23 -8.33 -6.38
N GLU A 190 3.00 -9.08 -5.60
CA GLU A 190 2.74 -9.27 -4.18
C GLU A 190 3.72 -8.43 -3.34
N PHE A 191 3.28 -7.99 -2.17
CA PHE A 191 4.12 -7.36 -1.16
C PHE A 191 3.66 -7.72 0.24
N PHE A 192 4.60 -7.70 1.19
CA PHE A 192 4.31 -7.90 2.60
C PHE A 192 4.00 -6.58 3.27
N ALA A 193 2.83 -6.49 3.90
CA ALA A 193 2.45 -5.37 4.75
C ALA A 193 2.57 -5.76 6.22
N HIS A 194 3.03 -4.82 7.04
CA HIS A 194 3.23 -5.00 8.47
C HIS A 194 2.47 -3.94 9.26
N GLY A 195 2.02 -4.29 10.45
CA GLY A 195 1.30 -3.35 11.32
C GLY A 195 -0.16 -3.12 10.95
N ILE A 196 -0.67 -3.86 9.96
CA ILE A 196 -2.10 -3.97 9.63
C ILE A 196 -2.61 -5.37 9.90
N THR A 197 -3.88 -5.49 10.25
CA THR A 197 -4.60 -6.76 10.38
C THR A 197 -5.87 -6.76 9.52
N LEU A 198 -6.43 -7.93 9.25
CA LEU A 198 -7.72 -8.02 8.58
C LEU A 198 -8.84 -7.33 9.37
N ALA A 199 -8.72 -7.26 10.71
CA ALA A 199 -9.68 -6.58 11.55
C ALA A 199 -9.61 -5.05 11.40
N ASP A 200 -8.43 -4.49 11.11
CA ASP A 200 -8.27 -3.03 10.90
C ASP A 200 -8.87 -2.56 9.57
N VAL A 201 -8.95 -3.44 8.56
CA VAL A 201 -9.54 -3.12 7.24
C VAL A 201 -11.00 -3.56 7.10
N MET A 202 -11.52 -4.30 8.08
CA MET A 202 -12.89 -4.81 8.13
C MET A 202 -13.58 -4.40 9.45
N ASP A 203 -13.19 -3.26 10.02
CA ASP A 203 -13.86 -2.66 11.17
C ASP A 203 -15.22 -2.04 10.78
N ASP A 204 -15.81 -1.25 11.68
CA ASP A 204 -17.20 -0.80 11.54
C ASP A 204 -17.44 0.10 10.30
N ASP A 205 -16.43 0.89 9.89
CA ASP A 205 -16.43 1.71 8.68
C ASP A 205 -15.58 1.14 7.54
N GLY A 206 -14.82 0.09 7.81
CA GLY A 206 -14.02 -0.67 6.85
C GLY A 206 -12.83 0.13 6.31
N GLY A 207 -12.01 -0.51 5.48
CA GLY A 207 -10.90 0.15 4.79
C GLY A 207 -11.12 0.24 3.28
N ALA A 208 -10.26 1.03 2.62
CA ALA A 208 -10.18 1.07 1.16
C ALA A 208 -8.72 1.08 0.69
N LEU A 209 -8.45 0.50 -0.47
CA LEU A 209 -7.19 0.73 -1.19
C LEU A 209 -7.36 1.92 -2.12
N VAL A 210 -6.40 2.85 -2.12
CA VAL A 210 -6.36 4.00 -3.03
C VAL A 210 -5.06 3.99 -3.82
N ILE A 211 -5.17 4.25 -5.13
CA ILE A 211 -4.03 4.49 -6.03
C ILE A 211 -4.03 5.97 -6.39
N HIS A 212 -2.85 6.61 -6.31
CA HIS A 212 -2.71 8.03 -6.59
C HIS A 212 -2.08 8.34 -7.96
N SER A 213 -2.21 9.61 -8.38
CA SER A 213 -1.69 10.12 -9.65
C SER A 213 -0.17 10.15 -9.71
N ASP A 214 0.53 10.38 -8.60
CA ASP A 214 1.97 10.54 -8.59
C ASP A 214 2.65 9.50 -7.71
N LYS A 215 3.98 9.49 -7.74
CA LYS A 215 4.79 8.66 -6.85
C LYS A 215 4.70 9.21 -5.42
N ASP A 216 4.71 8.31 -4.46
CA ASP A 216 5.04 8.61 -3.07
C ASP A 216 6.55 8.94 -2.98
N ASP A 217 6.91 10.05 -2.33
CA ASP A 217 8.30 10.39 -2.01
C ASP A 217 8.85 9.73 -0.74
N TYR A 218 7.99 9.02 -0.01
CA TYR A 218 8.17 8.29 1.24
C TYR A 218 8.56 9.16 2.43
N GLN A 219 8.27 10.45 2.40
CA GLN A 219 8.70 11.40 3.42
C GLN A 219 7.67 12.50 3.72
N SER A 220 7.13 13.14 2.68
CA SER A 220 6.30 14.34 2.81
C SER A 220 4.98 14.02 3.51
N GLN A 221 4.53 14.92 4.39
CA GLN A 221 3.28 14.72 5.13
C GLN A 221 2.10 15.37 4.39
N PRO A 222 0.88 14.80 4.49
CA PRO A 222 0.53 13.57 5.21
C PRO A 222 0.60 12.29 4.34
N SER A 223 0.97 12.40 3.07
CA SER A 223 0.73 11.35 2.08
C SER A 223 1.79 11.28 0.96
N GLY A 224 3.01 11.74 1.24
CA GLY A 224 4.15 11.53 0.37
C GLY A 224 4.15 12.33 -0.93
N ASP A 225 3.44 13.46 -0.97
CA ASP A 225 3.21 14.26 -2.18
C ASP A 225 2.68 13.41 -3.36
N ALA A 226 1.89 12.38 -3.06
CA ALA A 226 1.38 11.40 -4.02
C ALA A 226 0.35 11.94 -5.04
N GLY A 227 -0.09 13.20 -4.91
CA GLY A 227 -1.08 13.79 -5.82
C GLY A 227 -2.50 13.29 -5.61
N ASP A 228 -3.31 13.38 -6.66
CA ASP A 228 -4.75 13.10 -6.66
C ASP A 228 -5.04 11.61 -6.47
N ARG A 229 -6.20 11.27 -5.91
CA ARG A 229 -6.69 9.89 -5.84
C ARG A 229 -7.31 9.53 -7.17
N ILE A 230 -6.79 8.53 -7.88
CA ILE A 230 -7.22 8.19 -9.26
C ILE A 230 -7.94 6.85 -9.36
N ALA A 231 -7.80 5.97 -8.36
CA ALA A 231 -8.57 4.75 -8.27
C ALA A 231 -8.76 4.32 -6.81
N CYS A 232 -9.86 3.62 -6.53
CA CYS A 232 -10.22 3.20 -5.18
C CYS A 232 -10.97 1.86 -5.18
N GLY A 233 -10.77 1.04 -4.15
CA GLY A 233 -11.52 -0.18 -3.90
C GLY A 233 -11.81 -0.37 -2.42
N VAL A 234 -13.09 -0.48 -2.05
CA VAL A 234 -13.53 -0.76 -0.67
C VAL A 234 -13.31 -2.24 -0.36
N PHE A 235 -12.65 -2.53 0.77
CA PHE A 235 -12.44 -3.91 1.20
C PHE A 235 -13.75 -4.58 1.60
N GLY A 236 -13.88 -5.83 1.21
CA GLY A 236 -15.00 -6.70 1.52
C GLY A 236 -14.57 -8.17 1.49
N PRO A 237 -15.54 -9.09 1.39
CA PRO A 237 -15.25 -10.47 1.06
C PRO A 237 -14.38 -10.58 -0.21
N PRO A 238 -13.61 -11.67 -0.40
CA PRO A 238 -12.79 -11.87 -1.58
C PRO A 238 -13.58 -11.61 -2.87
N ALA A 239 -13.01 -10.78 -3.75
CA ALA A 239 -13.61 -10.40 -5.03
C ALA A 239 -13.32 -11.42 -6.14
#